data_AF-A0A240DYG9-F1
#
_entry.id   AF-A0A240DYG9-F1
#
_cell.length_a   1.000
_cell.length_b   1.000
_cell.length_c   1.000
_cell.angle_alpha   90.00
_cell.angle_beta   90.00
_cell.angle_gamma   90.00
#
_symmetry.space_group_name_H-M   'P 1'
#
loop_
_entity.id
_entity.type
_entity.pdbx_description
1 polymer ?
#
loop_
_entity_poly.entity_id
_entity_poly.type
_entity_poly.pdbx_seq_one_letter_code
_entity_poly.pdbx_strand_id
1 'polypeptide(L)' 'MSHHDKLIEAFATYQAEHEKFQDKGVKASAARARKALQEIAGSCKERRKEITEQKEAMEEKSKGDGMSQDAARHAHIRK' A
#
# COMPACT_ATOMS: atom_id res chain seq x y z
N MET A 1 -9.24 -7.28 -3.99
CA MET A 1 -7.86 -7.48 -3.48
C MET A 1 -7.21 -6.13 -3.32
N SER A 2 -6.63 -5.86 -2.14
CA SER A 2 -5.88 -4.65 -1.87
C SER A 2 -4.61 -4.57 -2.74
N HIS A 3 -4.01 -3.37 -2.86
CA HIS A 3 -2.72 -3.25 -3.55
C HIS A 3 -1.59 -4.04 -2.87
N HIS A 4 -1.75 -4.35 -1.57
CA HIS A 4 -0.86 -5.26 -0.86
C HIS A 4 -1.00 -6.71 -1.33
N ASP A 5 -2.23 -7.21 -1.45
CA ASP A 5 -2.48 -8.59 -1.88
C ASP A 5 -1.95 -8.80 -3.31
N LYS A 6 -2.19 -7.82 -4.20
CA LYS A 6 -1.67 -7.82 -5.57
C LYS A 6 -0.15 -7.85 -5.62
N LEU A 7 0.52 -7.16 -4.71
CA LEU A 7 1.98 -7.14 -4.61
C LEU A 7 2.52 -8.53 -4.23
N ILE A 8 1.89 -9.19 -3.24
CA ILE A 8 2.27 -10.54 -2.82
C ILE A 8 2.07 -11.56 -3.95
N GLU A 9 0.92 -11.51 -4.62
CA GLU A 9 0.61 -12.41 -5.75
C GLU A 9 1.57 -12.22 -6.93
N ALA A 10 1.84 -10.97 -7.30
CA ALA A 10 2.78 -10.64 -8.37
C ALA A 10 4.21 -11.06 -8.02
N PHE A 11 4.61 -10.94 -6.74
CA PHE A 11 5.92 -11.42 -6.28
C PHE A 11 6.04 -12.94 -6.35
N ALA A 12 5.02 -13.68 -5.90
CA ALA A 12 5.00 -15.14 -6.02
C ALA A 12 5.08 -15.59 -7.49
N THR A 13 4.36 -14.89 -8.39
CA THR A 13 4.43 -15.13 -9.83
C THR A 13 5.82 -14.85 -10.39
N TYR A 14 6.45 -13.74 -10.00
CA TYR A 14 7.81 -13.42 -10.39
C TYR A 14 8.80 -14.52 -9.96
N GLN A 15 8.72 -14.98 -8.71
CA GLN A 15 9.61 -16.01 -8.19
C GLN A 15 9.48 -17.32 -8.98
N ALA A 16 8.24 -17.78 -9.21
CA ALA A 16 7.99 -19.01 -9.97
C ALA A 16 8.46 -18.90 -11.43
N GLU A 17 8.26 -17.77 -12.09
CA GLU A 17 8.72 -17.56 -13.47
C GLU A 17 10.23 -17.30 -13.56
N HIS A 18 10.84 -16.72 -12.51
CA HIS A 18 12.29 -16.57 -12.41
C HIS A 18 12.99 -17.92 -12.32
N GLU A 19 12.51 -18.84 -11.47
CA GLU A 19 13.03 -20.21 -11.36
C GLU A 19 12.90 -20.95 -12.70
N LYS A 20 11.74 -20.88 -13.37
CA LYS A 20 11.56 -21.49 -14.70
C LYS A 20 12.51 -20.89 -15.75
N PHE A 21 12.82 -19.61 -15.65
CA PHE A 21 13.73 -18.96 -16.57
C PHE A 21 15.19 -19.31 -16.30
N GLN A 22 15.65 -19.23 -15.04
CA GLN A 22 17.05 -19.46 -14.66
C GLN A 22 17.42 -20.94 -14.65
N ASP A 23 16.59 -21.79 -14.04
CA ASP A 23 16.94 -23.19 -13.82
C ASP A 23 16.60 -24.05 -15.03
N LYS A 24 15.50 -23.73 -15.72
CA LYS A 24 14.96 -24.54 -16.83
C LYS A 24 15.14 -23.89 -18.20
N GLY A 25 15.65 -22.66 -18.28
CA GLY A 25 15.88 -21.96 -19.53
C GLY A 25 14.61 -21.65 -20.34
N VAL A 26 13.43 -21.65 -19.70
CA VAL A 26 12.15 -21.45 -20.39
C VAL A 26 12.03 -20.00 -20.85
N LYS A 27 12.31 -19.73 -22.12
CA LYS A 27 12.32 -18.36 -22.69
C LYS A 27 11.01 -17.60 -22.52
N ALA A 28 9.87 -18.30 -22.58
CA ALA A 28 8.54 -17.69 -22.37
C ALA A 28 8.37 -17.13 -20.95
N SER A 29 9.01 -17.74 -19.95
CA SER A 29 8.97 -17.27 -18.57
C SER A 29 9.67 -15.93 -18.38
N ALA A 30 10.61 -15.56 -19.25
CA ALA A 30 11.24 -14.24 -19.20
C ALA A 30 10.25 -13.09 -19.44
N ALA A 31 9.32 -13.25 -20.39
CA ALA A 31 8.28 -12.25 -20.65
C ALA A 31 7.31 -12.13 -19.47
N ARG A 32 6.95 -13.26 -18.86
CA ARG A 32 6.05 -13.31 -17.70
C ARG A 32 6.70 -12.72 -16.44
N ALA A 33 7.97 -13.03 -16.18
CA ALA A 33 8.72 -12.46 -15.07
C ALA A 33 8.82 -10.92 -15.20
N ARG A 34 9.09 -10.40 -16.40
CA ARG A 34 9.10 -8.94 -16.64
C ARG A 34 7.73 -8.30 -16.41
N LYS A 35 6.65 -8.96 -16.83
CA LYS A 35 5.28 -8.48 -16.59
C LYS A 35 4.96 -8.44 -15.09
N ALA A 36 5.30 -9.50 -14.35
CA ALA A 36 5.12 -9.54 -12.90
C ALA A 36 5.91 -8.41 -12.19
N LEU A 37 7.14 -8.13 -12.62
CA LEU A 37 7.92 -6.99 -12.11
C LEU A 37 7.25 -5.63 -12.38
N GLN A 38 6.63 -5.45 -13.55
CA GLN A 38 5.87 -4.23 -13.85
C GLN A 38 4.64 -4.09 -12.94
N GLU A 39 3.92 -5.19 -12.69
CA GLU A 39 2.76 -5.22 -11.80
C GLU A 39 3.15 -4.93 -10.34
N ILE A 40 4.31 -5.43 -9.88
CA ILE A 40 4.89 -5.08 -8.57
C ILE A 40 5.17 -3.58 -8.50
N ALA A 41 5.85 -3.02 -9.51
CA ALA A 41 6.19 -1.60 -9.53
C ALA A 41 4.93 -0.71 -9.51
N GLY A 42 3.89 -1.08 -10.24
CA GLY A 42 2.59 -0.40 -10.20
C GLY A 42 1.92 -0.51 -8.83
N SER A 43 1.88 -1.72 -8.26
CA SER A 43 1.25 -1.96 -6.96
C SER A 43 1.96 -1.24 -5.82
N CYS A 44 3.29 -1.13 -5.86
CA CYS A 44 4.07 -0.34 -4.90
C CYS A 44 3.69 1.15 -4.92
N LYS A 45 3.47 1.73 -6.10
CA LYS A 45 3.08 3.14 -6.23
C LYS A 45 1.72 3.40 -5.60
N GLU A 46 0.74 2.56 -5.91
CA GLU A 46 -0.61 2.72 -5.36
C GLU A 46 -0.64 2.42 -3.87
N ARG A 47 0.06 1.37 -3.40
CA ARG A 47 0.17 1.07 -1.96
C ARG A 47 0.77 2.23 -1.16
N ARG A 48 1.75 2.95 -1.73
CA ARG A 48 2.31 4.14 -1.08
C ARG A 48 1.27 5.25 -0.94
N LYS A 49 0.44 5.49 -1.96
CA LYS A 49 -0.67 6.47 -1.87
C LYS A 49 -1.68 6.05 -0.82
N GLU A 50 -2.11 4.78 -0.82
CA GLU A 50 -3.04 4.24 0.19
C GLU A 50 -2.52 4.50 1.62
N ILE A 51 -1.22 4.31 1.86
CA ILE A 51 -0.59 4.53 3.17
C ILE A 51 -0.61 6.02 3.53
N THR A 52 -0.28 6.91 2.60
CA THR A 52 -0.32 8.36 2.83
C THR A 52 -1.74 8.81 3.17
N GLU A 53 -2.73 8.40 2.38
CA GLU A 53 -4.14 8.74 2.60
C GLU A 53 -4.65 8.22 3.95
N GLN A 54 -4.28 7.00 4.33
CA GLN A 54 -4.61 6.44 5.65
C GLN A 54 -3.99 7.24 6.79
N LYS A 55 -2.71 7.65 6.65
CA LYS A 55 -2.03 8.49 7.64
C LYS A 55 -2.73 9.84 7.79
N GLU A 56 -3.04 10.50 6.69
CA GLU A 56 -3.72 11.80 6.68
C GLU A 56 -5.12 11.69 7.30
N ALA A 57 -5.88 10.65 6.98
CA ALA A 57 -7.18 10.39 7.59
C ALA A 57 -7.09 10.11 9.10
N MET A 58 -6.03 9.44 9.57
CA MET A 58 -5.78 9.25 11.01
C MET A 58 -5.42 10.57 11.70
N GLU A 59 -4.61 11.41 11.05
CA GLU A 59 -4.25 12.74 11.58
C GLU A 59 -5.48 13.67 11.64
N GLU A 60 -6.35 13.66 10.63
CA GLU A 60 -7.58 14.45 10.61
C GLU A 60 -8.53 14.06 11.76
N LYS A 61 -8.73 12.76 11.98
CA LYS A 61 -9.54 12.25 13.11
C LYS A 61 -8.99 12.71 14.46
N SER A 62 -7.66 12.66 14.63
CA SER A 62 -7.03 13.10 15.88
C SER A 62 -7.18 14.61 16.15
N LYS A 63 -7.25 15.44 15.10
CA LYS A 63 -7.47 16.90 15.23
C LYS A 63 -8.94 17.23 15.55
N GLY A 64 -9.88 16.48 14.98
CA GLY A 64 -11.32 16.63 15.26
C GLY A 64 -11.67 16.37 16.74
N ASP A 65 -11.06 15.36 17.34
CA ASP A 65 -11.26 15.04 18.76
C ASP A 65 -10.58 16.05 19.71
N GLY A 66 -9.44 16.62 19.30
CA GLY A 66 -8.73 17.65 20.06
C GLY A 66 -9.49 18.98 20.16
N MET A 67 -10.13 19.43 19.06
CA MET A 67 -10.96 20.64 19.07
C MET A 67 -12.23 20.51 19.90
N SER A 68 -12.79 19.29 20.01
CA SER A 68 -13.94 19.03 20.89
C SER A 68 -13.58 19.22 22.37
N GLN A 69 -12.38 18.83 22.79
CA GLN A 69 -11.91 19.03 24.17
C GLN A 69 -11.56 20.50 24.48
N ASP A 70 -10.96 21.23 23.53
CA ASP A 70 -10.61 22.64 23.73
C ASP A 70 -11.84 23.57 23.74
N ALA A 71 -12.83 23.30 22.88
CA ALA A 71 -14.12 23.98 22.92
C ALA A 71 -14.89 23.71 24.22
N ALA A 72 -14.82 22.48 24.76
CA ALA A 72 -15.44 22.12 26.04
C ALA A 72 -14.76 22.79 27.25
N ARG A 73 -13.44 23.01 27.20
CA ARG A 73 -12.69 23.71 28.28
C ARG A 73 -13.03 25.20 28.36
N HIS A 74 -13.27 25.87 27.24
CA HIS A 74 -13.62 27.29 27.21
C HIS A 74 -15.07 27.60 27.65
N ALA A 75 -15.96 26.60 27.67
CA ALA A 75 -17.33 26.76 28.14
C ALA A 75 -17.43 26.76 29.69
N HIS A 76 -16.49 26.11 30.39
CA HIS A 76 -16.53 25.98 31.85
C HIS A 76 -15.87 27.12 32.64
N ILE A 77 -15.14 28.02 31.98
CA ILE A 77 -14.42 29.14 32.63
C ILE A 77 -15.25 30.44 32.65
N ARG A 78 -16.38 30.50 31.93
CA ARG A 78 -17.32 31.64 31.95
C ARG A 78 -18.50 31.45 32.92
N LYS A 79 -18.22 31.12 34.18
CA LYS A 79 -19.21 31.17 35.26
C LYS A 79 -18.68 31.91 36.47
#